data_AF-M7CS49-F1
#
_entry.id   AF-M7CS49-F1
#
_cell.length_a   1.000
_cell.length_b   1.000
_cell.length_c   1.000
_cell.angle_alpha   90.00
_cell.angle_beta   90.00
_cell.angle_gamma   90.00
#
_symmetry.space_group_name_H-M   'P 1'
#
loop_
_entity.id
_entity.type
_entity.pdbx_description
1 polymer ?
#
loop_
_entity_poly.entity_id
_entity_poly.type
_entity_poly.pdbx_seq_one_letter_code
_entity_poly.pdbx_strand_id
1 'polypeptide(L)'
;MEIAGHWRENLPEPSKTYPHLIFLYPEELATRQRELLFKRLEVAASKNGQILVISDCHYSRAGFYVVYEEIGEAGSNLIDIDRIVDDWSDRDG
;
A
#
# COMPACT_ATOMS: atom_id res chain seq x y z
N MET A 1 16.96 -10.33 -11.73
CA MET A 1 16.69 -9.50 -10.53
C MET A 1 15.74 -10.31 -9.69
N GLU A 2 16.25 -11.00 -8.68
CA GLU A 2 15.47 -11.92 -7.84
C GLU A 2 15.70 -11.52 -6.38
N ILE A 3 14.77 -10.74 -5.82
CA ILE A 3 14.61 -10.53 -4.37
C ILE A 3 13.11 -10.68 -4.01
N ALA A 4 12.38 -11.59 -4.67
CA ALA A 4 10.94 -11.79 -4.41
C ALA A 4 10.65 -13.01 -3.50
N GLY A 5 11.68 -13.81 -3.15
CA GLY A 5 11.48 -15.13 -2.53
C GLY A 5 11.47 -15.17 -1.00
N HIS A 6 12.21 -14.30 -0.31
CA HIS A 6 12.50 -14.48 1.12
C HIS A 6 11.46 -13.87 2.09
N TRP A 7 10.55 -13.01 1.62
CA TRP A 7 9.63 -12.29 2.51
C TRP A 7 8.35 -13.07 2.82
N ARG A 8 7.84 -13.90 1.89
CA ARG A 8 6.52 -14.56 2.02
C ARG A 8 6.36 -15.40 3.29
N GLU A 9 7.45 -15.90 3.86
CA GLU A 9 7.42 -16.76 5.06
C GLU A 9 7.44 -15.97 6.40
N ASN A 10 7.71 -14.65 6.38
CA ASN A 10 7.85 -13.82 7.59
C ASN A 10 7.03 -12.52 7.56
N LEU A 11 6.06 -12.39 6.65
CA LEU A 11 5.20 -11.22 6.63
C LEU A 11 4.31 -11.20 7.88
N PRO A 12 4.08 -10.02 8.50
CA PRO A 12 3.04 -9.84 9.49
C PRO A 12 1.67 -10.25 8.94
N GLU A 13 0.74 -10.55 9.85
CA GLU A 13 -0.65 -10.76 9.44
C GLU A 13 -1.22 -9.50 8.77
N PRO A 14 -2.15 -9.66 7.82
CA PRO A 14 -2.87 -8.53 7.25
C PRO A 14 -3.54 -7.67 8.32
N SER A 15 -3.69 -6.38 8.00
CA SER A 15 -4.39 -5.44 8.86
C SER A 15 -5.83 -5.92 9.13
N LYS A 16 -6.26 -5.75 10.38
CA LYS A 16 -7.66 -5.99 10.76
C LYS A 16 -8.60 -4.93 10.16
N THR A 17 -8.09 -3.72 9.94
CA THR A 17 -8.85 -2.58 9.39
C THR A 17 -8.85 -2.59 7.86
N TYR A 18 -7.73 -3.00 7.26
CA TYR A 18 -7.49 -3.02 5.81
C TYR A 18 -7.02 -4.43 5.38
N PRO A 19 -7.93 -5.40 5.22
CA PRO A 19 -7.58 -6.81 5.05
C PRO A 19 -6.68 -7.16 3.86
N HIS A 20 -6.56 -6.30 2.86
CA HIS A 20 -5.67 -6.47 1.71
C HIS A 20 -4.37 -5.65 1.84
N LEU A 21 -4.12 -5.04 3.00
CA LEU A 21 -2.87 -4.35 3.32
C LEU A 21 -2.14 -5.06 4.45
N ILE A 22 -0.83 -5.27 4.27
CA ILE A 22 0.09 -5.72 5.32
C ILE A 22 1.00 -4.53 5.65
N PHE A 23 1.13 -4.18 6.92
CA PHE A 23 2.04 -3.11 7.36
C PHE A 23 3.29 -3.72 8.01
N LEU A 24 4.49 -3.35 7.53
CA LEU A 24 5.77 -3.79 8.12
C LEU A 24 6.15 -3.01 9.38
N TYR A 25 5.34 -2.02 9.74
CA TYR A 25 5.46 -1.18 10.92
C TYR A 25 4.05 -0.86 11.47
N PRO A 26 3.90 -0.23 12.64
CA PRO A 26 2.58 -0.03 13.25
C PRO A 26 1.58 0.69 12.32
N GLU A 27 0.43 0.06 12.07
CA GLU A 27 -0.64 0.58 11.20
C GLU A 27 -1.07 2.01 11.56
N GLU A 28 -1.16 2.32 12.86
CA GLU A 28 -1.52 3.66 13.33
C GLU A 28 -0.52 4.72 12.84
N LEU A 29 0.77 4.41 12.81
CA LEU A 29 1.79 5.34 12.33
C LEU A 29 1.70 5.56 10.82
N ALA A 30 1.31 4.52 10.07
CA ALA A 30 1.13 4.62 8.63
C ALA A 30 -0.11 5.46 8.27
N THR A 31 -1.21 5.22 8.97
CA THR A 31 -2.55 5.63 8.55
C THR A 31 -3.05 6.90 9.22
N ARG A 32 -2.48 7.32 10.34
CA ARG A 32 -2.93 8.52 11.07
C ARG A 32 -2.92 9.76 10.18
N GLN A 33 -4.08 10.45 10.12
CA GLN A 33 -4.36 11.60 9.24
C GLN A 33 -4.42 11.27 7.74
N ARG A 34 -4.32 10.00 7.36
CA ARG A 34 -4.30 9.50 5.98
C ARG A 34 -5.25 8.31 5.82
N GLU A 35 -6.21 8.15 6.72
CA GLU A 35 -7.10 6.98 6.78
C GLU A 35 -7.89 6.82 5.48
N LEU A 36 -8.28 7.94 4.85
CA LEU A 36 -8.97 7.93 3.57
C LEU A 36 -8.09 7.41 2.42
N LEU A 37 -6.80 7.74 2.41
CA LEU A 37 -5.86 7.22 1.43
C LEU A 37 -5.75 5.69 1.58
N PHE A 38 -5.47 5.21 2.79
CA PHE A 38 -5.31 3.77 3.02
C PHE A 38 -6.61 3.00 2.79
N LYS A 39 -7.77 3.61 3.03
CA LYS A 39 -9.07 3.05 2.62
C LYS A 39 -9.23 2.93 1.11
N ARG A 40 -8.69 3.88 0.33
CA ARG A 40 -8.69 3.79 -1.14
C ARG A 40 -7.73 2.72 -1.65
N LEU A 41 -6.53 2.64 -1.06
CA LEU A 41 -5.55 1.60 -1.38
C LEU A 41 -6.10 0.20 -1.09
N GLU A 42 -6.78 0.03 0.05
CA GLU A 42 -7.47 -1.22 0.41
C GLU A 42 -8.51 -1.63 -0.64
N VAL A 43 -9.36 -0.69 -1.07
CA VAL A 43 -10.35 -0.97 -2.12
C VAL A 43 -9.68 -1.33 -3.44
N ALA A 44 -8.59 -0.63 -3.80
CA ALA A 44 -7.85 -0.92 -5.02
C ALA A 44 -7.23 -2.32 -4.99
N ALA A 45 -6.51 -2.65 -3.91
CA ALA A 45 -5.90 -3.96 -3.68
C ALA A 45 -6.95 -5.08 -3.76
N SER A 46 -8.09 -4.90 -3.07
CA SER A 46 -9.19 -5.85 -3.10
C SER A 46 -9.76 -6.05 -4.50
N LYS A 47 -9.94 -4.97 -5.28
CA LYS A 47 -10.48 -5.05 -6.65
C LYS A 47 -9.49 -5.67 -7.63
N ASN A 48 -8.21 -5.47 -7.41
CA ASN A 48 -7.16 -6.07 -8.22
C ASN A 48 -6.86 -7.53 -7.83
N GLY A 49 -7.44 -8.03 -6.72
CA GLY A 49 -7.11 -9.37 -6.22
C GLY A 49 -5.69 -9.48 -5.68
N GLN A 50 -5.17 -8.38 -5.14
CA GLN A 50 -3.80 -8.23 -4.65
C GLN A 50 -3.78 -7.92 -3.15
N ILE A 51 -2.64 -8.20 -2.53
CA ILE A 51 -2.26 -7.72 -1.20
C ILE A 51 -1.13 -6.72 -1.37
N LEU A 52 -1.22 -5.57 -0.71
CA LEU A 52 -0.15 -4.57 -0.68
C LEU A 52 0.64 -4.67 0.62
N VAL A 53 1.95 -4.86 0.51
CA VAL A 53 2.87 -4.84 1.65
C VAL A 53 3.44 -3.44 1.77
N ILE A 54 2.96 -2.67 2.74
CA ILE A 54 3.37 -1.29 3.01
C ILE A 54 4.64 -1.31 3.86
N SER A 55 5.74 -0.83 3.30
CA SER A 55 7.05 -0.79 3.97
C SER A 55 7.41 0.60 4.50
N ASP A 56 6.92 1.67 3.86
CA ASP A 56 7.12 3.06 4.31
C ASP A 56 6.03 3.99 3.75
N CYS A 57 5.77 5.11 4.44
CA CYS A 57 4.84 6.15 4.01
C CYS A 57 5.19 7.49 4.68
N HIS A 58 5.65 8.46 3.89
CA HIS A 58 6.11 9.74 4.43
C HIS A 58 5.99 10.90 3.44
N TYR A 59 6.16 12.13 3.95
CA TYR A 59 6.35 13.32 3.13
C TYR A 59 7.85 13.59 2.98
N SER A 60 8.31 13.69 1.74
CA SER A 60 9.65 14.15 1.40
C SER A 60 9.60 15.55 0.78
N ARG A 61 10.77 16.09 0.41
CA ARG A 61 10.84 17.33 -0.38
C ARG A 61 10.20 17.20 -1.76
N ALA A 62 10.03 15.98 -2.26
CA ALA A 62 9.40 15.69 -3.55
C ALA A 62 7.88 15.48 -3.44
N GLY A 63 7.30 15.59 -2.24
CA GLY A 63 5.90 15.30 -1.99
C GLY A 63 5.70 14.04 -1.16
N PHE A 64 4.44 13.62 -1.09
CA PHE A 64 4.00 12.44 -0.36
C PHE A 64 4.33 11.16 -1.15
N TYR A 65 4.76 10.12 -0.46
CA TYR A 65 4.98 8.81 -1.08
C TYR A 65 4.54 7.66 -0.16
N VAL A 66 4.22 6.53 -0.78
CA VAL A 66 3.98 5.24 -0.13
C VAL A 66 4.87 4.22 -0.84
N VAL A 67 5.70 3.51 -0.08
CA VAL A 67 6.50 2.39 -0.62
C VAL A 67 5.78 1.10 -0.31
N TYR A 68 5.42 0.38 -1.36
CA TYR A 68 4.69 -0.88 -1.26
C TYR A 68 5.16 -1.92 -2.27
N GLU A 69 4.91 -3.19 -1.94
CA GLU A 69 5.05 -4.32 -2.86
C GLU A 69 3.69 -4.99 -3.08
N GLU A 70 3.45 -5.51 -4.28
CA GLU A 70 2.21 -6.21 -4.63
C GLU A 70 2.40 -7.74 -4.58
N ILE A 71 1.49 -8.43 -3.89
CA ILE A 71 1.42 -9.89 -3.85
C ILE A 71 0.07 -10.34 -4.40
N GLY A 72 0.04 -11.08 -5.51
CA GLY A 72 -1.21 -11.59 -6.10
C GLY A 72 -1.13 -11.80 -7.61
N GLU A 73 -2.25 -12.17 -8.23
CA GLU A 73 -2.34 -12.26 -9.69
C GLU A 73 -2.49 -10.86 -10.28
N ALA A 74 -1.43 -10.34 -10.91
CA ALA A 74 -1.41 -9.11 -11.69
C ALA A 74 -2.19 -9.21 -13.03
N GLY A 75 -3.25 -10.02 -13.08
CA GLY A 75 -3.96 -10.38 -14.32
C GLY A 75 -4.74 -9.22 -14.92
N SER A 76 -5.25 -8.32 -14.08
CA SER A 76 -5.82 -7.04 -14.50
C SER A 76 -5.74 -6.06 -13.34
N ASN A 77 -4.74 -5.17 -13.33
CA ASN A 77 -4.73 -4.01 -12.44
C ASN A 77 -5.88 -3.07 -12.85
N LEU A 78 -7.10 -3.42 -12.44
CA LEU A 78 -8.34 -2.70 -12.75
C LEU A 78 -8.29 -1.28 -12.22
N ILE A 79 -7.59 -1.10 -11.11
CA ILE A 79 -7.34 0.18 -10.47
C ILE A 79 -5.84 0.38 -10.38
N ASP A 80 -5.38 1.51 -10.91
CA ASP A 80 -3.99 1.96 -10.85
C ASP A 80 -3.70 2.49 -9.43
N ILE A 81 -2.89 1.74 -8.67
CA ILE A 81 -2.55 2.07 -7.28
C ILE A 81 -1.58 3.24 -7.22
N ASP A 82 -0.58 3.28 -8.12
CA ASP A 82 0.38 4.39 -8.20
C ASP A 82 -0.35 5.71 -8.43
N ARG A 83 -1.34 5.70 -9.33
CA ARG A 83 -2.18 6.88 -9.57
C ARG A 83 -2.94 7.35 -8.31
N ILE A 84 -3.37 6.45 -7.43
CA ILE A 84 -4.03 6.85 -6.17
C ILE A 84 -3.05 7.61 -5.26
N VAL A 85 -1.80 7.16 -5.21
CA VAL A 85 -0.76 7.81 -4.39
C VAL A 85 -0.38 9.16 -4.99
N ASP A 86 -0.20 9.24 -6.31
CA ASP A 86 0.10 10.48 -7.04
C ASP A 86 -1.01 11.52 -6.88
N ASP A 87 -2.27 11.13 -7.12
CA ASP A 87 -3.44 11.99 -6.95
C ASP A 87 -3.60 12.49 -5.49
N TRP A 88 -3.06 11.75 -4.51
CA TRP A 88 -3.03 12.19 -3.12
C TRP A 88 -1.93 13.23 -2.88
N SER A 89 -0.72 12.96 -3.38
CA SER A 89 0.41 13.89 -3.26
C SER A 89 0.08 15.26 -3.86
N ASP A 90 -0.59 15.29 -5.00
CA ASP A 90 -0.97 16.53 -5.70
C ASP A 90 -2.06 17.36 -5.00
N ARG A 91 -2.82 16.76 -4.06
CA ARG A 91 -3.87 17.46 -3.31
C ARG A 91 -3.37 18.17 -2.06
N ASP A 92 -2.25 17.71 -1.51
CA ASP A 92 -1.60 18.27 -0.32
C ASP A 92 -0.51 19.31 -0.66
N GLY A 93 -0.19 19.49 -1.95
CA GLY A 93 0.72 20.53 -2.48
C GLY A 93 0.01 21.82 -2.87
#